data_AF-A0A4Y3M4Y8-F1
#
_entry.id   AF-A0A4Y3M4Y8-F1
#
_cell.length_a   1.000
_cell.length_b   1.000
_cell.length_c   1.000
_cell.angle_alpha   90.00
_cell.angle_beta   90.00
_cell.angle_gamma   90.00
#
_symmetry.space_group_name_H-M   'P 1'
#
loop_
_entity.id
_entity.type
_entity.pdbx_description
1 polymer ?
#
loop_
_entity_poly.entity_id
_entity_poly.type
_entity_poly.pdbx_seq_one_letter_code
_entity_poly.pdbx_strand_id
1 'polypeptide(L)'
;MTEGFFKTFDQWSSNQNIAVSDKTLNATGTFYTSDLERIAIKMLAYSMRITMFDDYGGMNNYNFEQDDLSGYQLYLAVPAATDFPEWAEICEGKRAIEMYANNYNLDTAQSKSLQITIHSVS
;
A
#
# COMPACT_ATOMS: atom_id res chain seq x y z
N MET A 1 -0.99 16.98 24.23
CA MET A 1 -1.54 16.37 23.01
C MET A 1 -0.38 16.19 22.06
N THR A 2 0.11 14.96 21.94
CA THR A 2 1.12 14.61 20.94
C THR A 2 0.42 14.61 19.59
N GLU A 3 0.71 15.57 18.74
CA GLU A 3 0.31 15.55 17.33
C GLU A 3 0.98 14.33 16.69
N GLY A 4 0.22 13.25 16.54
CA GLY A 4 0.63 12.11 15.75
C GLY A 4 0.71 12.55 14.30
N PHE A 5 1.91 12.89 13.83
CA PHE A 5 2.13 13.16 12.41
C PHE A 5 1.90 11.86 11.63
N PHE A 6 0.76 11.82 10.94
CA PHE A 6 0.32 10.75 10.06
C PHE A 6 1.36 10.50 8.94
N LYS A 7 1.76 9.24 8.72
CA LYS A 7 2.71 8.87 7.64
C LYS A 7 2.25 7.74 6.74
N THR A 8 1.20 7.00 7.11
CA THR A 8 0.87 5.71 6.48
C THR A 8 -0.22 5.84 5.42
N PHE A 9 -1.27 6.62 5.66
CA PHE A 9 -2.41 6.79 4.76
C PHE A 9 -2.55 8.23 4.29
N ASP A 10 -3.06 8.37 3.07
CA ASP A 10 -3.22 9.63 2.36
C ASP A 10 -4.71 9.98 2.17
N GLN A 11 -5.59 8.96 2.15
CA GLN A 11 -7.05 9.15 1.99
C GLN A 11 -7.86 8.17 2.84
N TRP A 12 -9.13 8.51 3.08
CA TRP A 12 -10.12 7.63 3.68
C TRP A 12 -11.46 7.72 2.95
N SER A 13 -11.95 6.58 2.49
CA SER A 13 -13.28 6.42 1.91
C SER A 13 -14.28 6.07 3.01
N SER A 14 -14.92 7.07 3.62
CA SER A 14 -15.85 6.88 4.75
C SER A 14 -17.08 6.05 4.42
N ASN A 15 -17.45 5.95 3.15
CA ASN A 15 -18.60 5.17 2.68
C ASN A 15 -18.27 3.70 2.42
N GLN A 16 -16.99 3.38 2.20
CA GLN A 16 -16.51 2.00 2.04
C GLN A 16 -15.71 1.52 3.25
N ASN A 17 -15.40 2.41 4.20
CA ASN A 17 -14.50 2.18 5.31
C ASN A 17 -13.13 1.65 4.86
N ILE A 18 -12.59 2.25 3.79
CA ILE A 18 -11.28 1.87 3.21
C ILE A 18 -10.29 3.02 3.43
N ALA A 19 -9.16 2.70 4.05
CA ALA A 19 -8.02 3.61 4.15
C ALA A 19 -7.07 3.41 2.95
N VAL A 20 -6.67 4.49 2.30
CA VAL A 20 -5.86 4.46 1.08
C VAL A 20 -4.49 5.06 1.34
N SER A 21 -3.44 4.37 0.89
CA SER A 21 -2.07 4.86 0.88
C SER A 21 -1.62 5.10 -0.55
N ASP A 22 -1.33 6.35 -0.88
CA ASP A 22 -0.85 6.77 -2.19
C ASP A 22 0.67 6.69 -2.21
N LYS A 23 1.23 5.99 -3.19
CA LYS A 23 2.67 5.83 -3.35
C LYS A 23 3.07 6.04 -4.80
N THR A 24 4.20 6.69 -4.99
CA THR A 24 4.89 6.74 -6.28
C THR A 24 6.06 5.76 -6.26
N LEU A 25 6.20 4.99 -7.32
CA LEU A 25 7.34 4.10 -7.54
C LEU A 25 8.03 4.49 -8.84
N ASN A 26 9.16 5.18 -8.73
CA ASN A 26 10.03 5.43 -9.87
C ASN A 26 10.84 4.15 -10.20
N ALA A 27 10.22 3.20 -10.89
CA ALA A 27 10.80 1.90 -11.19
C ALA A 27 12.07 1.98 -12.07
N THR A 28 12.21 3.05 -12.86
CA THR A 28 13.40 3.33 -13.70
C THR A 28 14.50 4.10 -12.96
N GLY A 29 14.30 4.40 -11.67
CA GLY A 29 15.28 5.10 -10.86
C GLY A 29 16.56 4.29 -10.67
N THR A 30 17.68 4.97 -10.50
CA THR A 30 19.02 4.39 -10.29
C THR A 30 19.13 3.41 -9.12
N PHE A 31 18.16 3.41 -8.21
CA PHE A 31 18.09 2.46 -7.10
C PHE A 31 17.74 1.03 -7.52
N TYR A 32 17.13 0.84 -8.69
CA TYR A 32 16.65 -0.46 -9.17
C TYR A 32 17.49 -1.03 -10.31
N THR A 33 18.38 -0.22 -10.90
CA THR A 33 19.19 -0.62 -12.06
C THR A 33 20.16 -1.76 -11.77
N SER A 34 20.54 -1.98 -10.50
CA SER A 34 21.42 -3.08 -10.08
C SER A 34 20.69 -4.23 -9.39
N ASP A 35 19.40 -4.06 -9.06
CA ASP A 35 18.62 -4.98 -8.24
C ASP A 35 17.13 -4.69 -8.45
N LEU A 36 16.57 -5.29 -9.50
CA LEU A 36 15.19 -5.07 -9.91
C LEU A 36 14.20 -5.65 -8.88
N GLU A 37 14.55 -6.75 -8.18
CA GLU A 37 13.70 -7.41 -7.16
C GLU A 37 13.30 -6.46 -6.02
N ARG A 38 14.09 -5.40 -5.79
CA ARG A 38 13.74 -4.34 -4.82
C ARG A 38 12.44 -3.63 -5.14
N ILE A 39 11.99 -3.63 -6.39
CA ILE A 39 10.67 -3.12 -6.78
C ILE A 39 9.59 -3.93 -6.05
N ALA A 40 9.60 -5.25 -6.22
CA ALA A 40 8.64 -6.16 -5.58
C ALA A 40 8.69 -6.08 -4.05
N ILE A 41 9.90 -6.10 -3.48
CA ILE A 41 10.12 -5.99 -2.02
C ILE A 41 9.55 -4.69 -1.48
N LYS A 42 9.75 -3.57 -2.18
CA LYS A 42 9.26 -2.26 -1.74
C LYS A 42 7.74 -2.18 -1.78
N MET A 43 7.11 -2.73 -2.82
CA MET A 43 5.66 -2.82 -2.91
C MET A 43 5.10 -3.61 -1.73
N LEU A 44 5.66 -4.79 -1.42
CA LEU A 44 5.26 -5.59 -0.27
C LEU A 44 5.44 -4.83 1.05
N ALA A 45 6.57 -4.14 1.22
CA ALA A 45 6.84 -3.35 2.43
C ALA A 45 5.84 -2.21 2.62
N TYR A 46 5.36 -1.57 1.55
CA TYR A 46 4.26 -0.60 1.64
C TYR A 46 2.97 -1.26 2.15
N SER A 47 2.60 -2.41 1.58
CA SER A 47 1.42 -3.17 1.98
C SER A 47 1.47 -3.67 3.43
N MET A 48 2.64 -4.10 3.92
CA MET A 48 2.79 -4.49 5.33
C MET A 48 2.67 -3.29 6.28
N ARG A 49 3.17 -2.11 5.89
CA ARG A 49 3.08 -0.92 6.73
C ARG A 49 1.64 -0.45 6.91
N ILE A 50 0.79 -0.60 5.90
CA ILE A 50 -0.61 -0.18 5.96
C ILE A 50 -1.47 -1.16 6.77
N THR A 51 -1.12 -2.44 6.84
CA THR A 51 -1.87 -3.44 7.63
C THR A 51 -1.43 -3.53 9.08
N MET A 52 -0.20 -3.11 9.40
CA MET A 52 0.39 -3.14 10.75
C MET A 52 0.35 -1.79 11.49
N PHE A 53 -0.53 -0.87 11.09
CA PHE A 53 -0.68 0.39 11.84
C PHE A 53 -1.46 0.12 13.14
N ASP A 54 -0.96 0.63 14.27
CA ASP A 54 -1.40 0.14 15.57
C ASP A 54 -2.70 0.78 16.08
N ASP A 55 -2.96 2.09 15.96
CA ASP A 55 -4.11 2.62 16.72
C ASP A 55 -4.95 3.76 16.11
N TYR A 56 -4.43 4.62 15.23
CA TYR A 56 -5.23 5.75 14.71
C TYR A 56 -4.81 6.19 13.30
N GLY A 57 -5.78 6.46 12.42
CA GLY A 57 -5.60 7.06 11.10
C GLY A 57 -6.55 8.25 10.86
N GLY A 58 -6.29 9.04 9.82
CA GLY A 58 -7.11 10.21 9.46
C GLY A 58 -6.35 11.55 9.50
N MET A 59 -7.05 12.66 9.33
CA MET A 59 -6.52 14.03 9.43
C MET A 59 -7.60 14.98 9.96
N ASN A 60 -7.23 15.88 10.89
CA ASN A 60 -8.12 16.88 11.49
C ASN A 60 -9.37 16.26 12.17
N ASN A 61 -10.57 16.69 11.76
CA ASN A 61 -11.87 16.27 12.30
C ASN A 61 -12.30 14.86 11.85
N TYR A 62 -11.47 14.17 11.06
CA TYR A 62 -11.73 12.83 10.54
C TYR A 62 -10.67 11.90 11.08
N ASN A 63 -11.03 11.12 12.10
CA ASN A 63 -10.19 10.07 12.66
C ASN A 63 -10.92 8.74 12.51
N PHE A 64 -10.15 7.67 12.31
CA PHE A 64 -10.62 6.29 12.33
C PHE A 64 -9.62 5.42 13.07
N GLU A 65 -10.11 4.43 13.79
CA GLU A 65 -9.32 3.35 14.39
C GLU A 65 -9.22 2.19 13.41
N GLN A 66 -8.36 1.21 13.72
CA GLN A 66 -8.27 0.01 12.89
C GLN A 66 -9.62 -0.69 12.77
N ASP A 67 -10.39 -0.77 13.86
CA ASP A 67 -11.72 -1.40 13.92
C ASP A 67 -12.78 -0.72 13.03
N ASP A 68 -12.63 0.57 12.73
CA ASP A 68 -13.56 1.29 11.84
C ASP A 68 -13.40 0.86 10.37
N LEU A 69 -12.29 0.22 10.02
CA LEU A 69 -11.97 -0.13 8.65
C LEU A 69 -12.48 -1.51 8.23
N SER A 70 -13.03 -1.57 7.03
CA SER A 70 -13.33 -2.81 6.31
C SER A 70 -12.15 -3.27 5.44
N GLY A 71 -11.17 -2.41 5.21
CA GLY A 71 -9.97 -2.77 4.45
C GLY A 71 -9.01 -1.63 4.17
N TYR A 72 -7.98 -1.96 3.41
CA TYR A 72 -6.87 -1.11 3.01
C TYR A 72 -6.68 -1.14 1.51
N GLN A 73 -6.20 -0.03 0.97
CA GLN A 73 -5.81 0.05 -0.43
C GLN A 73 -4.43 0.70 -0.56
N LEU A 74 -3.54 0.02 -1.29
CA LEU A 74 -2.33 0.62 -1.82
C LEU A 74 -2.63 1.14 -3.23
N TYR A 75 -2.55 2.45 -3.41
CA TYR A 75 -2.62 3.09 -4.72
C TYR A 75 -1.19 3.42 -5.19
N LEU A 76 -0.74 2.75 -6.25
CA LEU A 76 0.63 2.85 -6.73
C LEU A 76 0.67 3.52 -8.11
N ALA A 77 1.31 4.68 -8.19
CA ALA A 77 1.63 5.34 -9.44
C ALA A 77 3.04 4.94 -9.91
N VAL A 78 3.15 4.48 -11.16
CA VAL A 78 4.42 4.16 -11.83
C VAL A 78 4.58 5.03 -13.08
N PRO A 79 5.78 5.54 -13.40
CA PRO A 79 6.00 6.33 -14.60
C PRO A 79 5.63 5.57 -15.87
N ALA A 80 5.07 6.25 -16.86
CA ALA A 80 4.75 5.67 -18.17
C ALA A 80 5.97 5.14 -18.93
N ALA A 81 7.18 5.63 -18.60
CA ALA A 81 8.45 5.17 -19.13
C ALA A 81 8.96 3.85 -18.50
N THR A 82 8.18 3.18 -17.67
CA THR A 82 8.55 1.90 -17.06
C THR A 82 8.61 0.80 -18.13
N ASP A 83 9.77 0.15 -18.27
CA ASP A 83 10.03 -0.87 -19.29
C ASP A 83 9.70 -2.30 -18.81
N PHE A 84 9.86 -3.29 -19.70
CA PHE A 84 9.43 -4.67 -19.48
C PHE A 84 10.06 -5.35 -18.23
N PRO A 85 11.38 -5.23 -17.96
CA PRO A 85 11.98 -5.85 -16.78
C PRO A 85 11.41 -5.29 -15.47
N GLU A 86 11.18 -3.98 -15.39
CA GLU A 86 10.58 -3.33 -14.24
C GLU A 86 9.11 -3.76 -14.06
N TRP A 87 8.36 -3.89 -15.15
CA TRP A 87 6.98 -4.38 -15.11
C TRP A 87 6.88 -5.83 -14.63
N ALA A 88 7.85 -6.68 -14.97
CA ALA A 88 7.90 -8.05 -14.47
C ALA A 88 7.99 -8.06 -12.93
N GLU A 89 8.85 -7.22 -12.35
CA GLU A 89 8.98 -7.09 -10.90
C GLU A 89 7.78 -6.41 -10.23
N ILE A 90 7.13 -5.46 -10.91
CA ILE A 90 5.86 -4.88 -10.43
C ILE A 90 4.79 -5.98 -10.34
N CYS A 91 4.71 -6.87 -11.33
CA CYS A 91 3.80 -8.01 -11.31
C CYS A 91 4.13 -9.00 -10.18
N GLU A 92 5.41 -9.30 -9.95
CA GLU A 92 5.82 -10.13 -8.81
C GLU A 92 5.49 -9.47 -7.46
N GLY A 93 5.69 -8.16 -7.33
CA GLY A 93 5.29 -7.39 -6.16
C GLY A 93 3.79 -7.46 -5.89
N LYS A 94 2.96 -7.32 -6.94
CA LYS A 94 1.51 -7.49 -6.85
C LYS A 94 1.14 -8.90 -6.37
N ARG A 95 1.75 -9.94 -6.95
CA ARG A 95 1.53 -11.33 -6.55
C ARG A 95 1.91 -11.57 -5.09
N ALA A 96 3.04 -11.03 -4.64
CA ALA A 96 3.49 -11.14 -3.26
C ALA A 96 2.52 -10.47 -2.26
N ILE A 97 1.97 -9.30 -2.62
CA ILE A 97 0.96 -8.61 -1.81
C ILE A 97 -0.33 -9.42 -1.72
N GLU A 98 -0.79 -10.01 -2.83
CA GLU A 98 -1.98 -10.87 -2.84
C GLU A 98 -1.81 -12.10 -1.96
N MET A 99 -0.63 -12.73 -2.00
CA MET A 99 -0.29 -13.83 -1.09
C MET A 99 -0.25 -13.38 0.38
N TYR A 100 0.36 -12.22 0.65
CA TYR A 100 0.39 -11.65 1.99
C TYR A 100 -1.03 -11.35 2.51
N ALA A 101 -1.89 -10.73 1.70
CA ALA A 101 -3.27 -10.43 2.06
C ALA A 101 -4.06 -11.70 2.42
N ASN A 102 -3.88 -12.79 1.66
CA ASN A 102 -4.53 -14.07 1.95
C ASN A 102 -4.09 -14.66 3.31
N ASN A 103 -2.83 -14.50 3.68
CA ASN A 103 -2.31 -14.98 4.96
C ASN A 103 -2.67 -14.04 6.14
N TYR A 104 -2.67 -12.73 5.92
CA TYR A 104 -3.05 -11.72 6.92
C TYR A 104 -4.48 -11.92 7.43
N ASN A 105 -5.38 -12.35 6.54
CA ASN A 105 -6.80 -12.58 6.87
C ASN A 105 -7.06 -13.77 7.81
N LEU A 106 -6.06 -14.58 8.16
CA LEU A 106 -6.22 -15.77 8.99
C LEU A 106 -6.05 -15.51 10.50
N ASP A 107 -5.47 -14.37 10.89
CA ASP A 107 -4.98 -14.14 12.26
C ASP A 107 -5.77 -13.08 13.06
N THR A 108 -6.72 -12.39 12.43
CA THR A 108 -7.57 -11.38 13.10
C THR A 108 -9.05 -11.75 12.97
N ALA A 109 -9.81 -11.64 14.05
CA ALA A 109 -11.25 -11.91 14.09
C ALA A 109 -12.11 -10.98 13.20
N GLN A 110 -11.46 -10.04 12.51
CA GLN A 110 -12.03 -9.16 11.50
C GLN A 110 -11.14 -9.25 10.25
N SER A 111 -11.40 -10.19 9.33
CA SER A 111 -10.66 -10.27 8.07
C SER A 111 -10.86 -9.00 7.25
N LYS A 112 -9.88 -8.08 7.28
CA LYS A 112 -9.88 -6.82 6.53
C LYS A 112 -9.27 -7.02 5.16
N SER A 113 -9.93 -6.52 4.12
CA SER A 113 -9.39 -6.64 2.76
C SER A 113 -8.12 -5.82 2.58
N LEU A 114 -7.19 -6.31 1.76
CA LEU A 114 -6.03 -5.54 1.28
C LEU A 114 -6.03 -5.57 -0.23
N GLN A 115 -6.16 -4.39 -0.84
CA GLN A 115 -6.22 -4.22 -2.29
C GLN A 115 -5.01 -3.43 -2.78
N ILE A 116 -4.58 -3.72 -4.00
CA ILE A 116 -3.58 -2.91 -4.71
C ILE A 116 -4.14 -2.46 -6.06
N THR A 117 -3.95 -1.18 -6.35
CA THR A 117 -4.22 -0.60 -7.66
C THR A 117 -2.94 0.00 -8.20
N ILE A 118 -2.61 -0.29 -9.46
CA ILE A 118 -1.38 0.18 -10.10
C ILE A 118 -1.77 0.98 -11.34
N HIS A 119 -1.30 2.22 -11.42
CA HIS A 119 -1.53 3.11 -12.55
C HIS A 119 -0.23 3.57 -13.17
N SER A 120 -0.13 3.43 -14.48
CA SER A 120 0.85 4.14 -15.29
C SER A 120 0.43 5.61 -15.42
N VAL A 121 1.33 6.54 -15.08
CA VAL A 121 1.07 7.99 -15.10
C VAL A 121 2.10 8.72 -15.97
N SER A 122 1.63 9.70 -16.74
CA SER A 122 2.40 10.53 -17.69
C SER A 122 2.77 11.89 -17.12
#